data_AF-A0A849ZDK5-F1
#
_entry.id   AF-A0A849ZDK5-F1
#
_cell.length_a   1.000
_cell.length_b   1.000
_cell.length_c   1.000
_cell.angle_alpha   90.00
_cell.angle_beta   90.00
_cell.angle_gamma   90.00
#
_symmetry.space_group_name_H-M   'P 1'
#
loop_
_entity.id
_entity.type
_entity.pdbx_description
1 polymer ?
#
loop_
_entity_poly.entity_id
_entity_poly.type
_entity_poly.pdbx_seq_one_letter_code
_entity_poly.pdbx_strand_id
1 'polypeptide(L)'
;MHQHPNISAWHREEDGSYKSEASGWELLVTWRPESKDPETRRGFLWTATAPDGKKLESTGVEEEIEVAMSHAEDAARRAPIA
;
A
#
# COMPACT_ATOMS: atom_id res chain seq x y z
N MET A 1 13.10 -16.41 -2.82
CA MET A 1 13.65 -15.30 -2.02
C MET A 1 12.47 -14.65 -1.32
N HIS A 2 12.37 -14.79 0.01
CA HIS A 2 11.33 -14.09 0.78
C HIS A 2 11.81 -12.65 0.95
N GLN A 3 11.18 -11.74 0.22
CA GLN A 3 11.46 -10.32 0.33
C GLN A 3 10.79 -9.86 1.64
N HIS A 4 11.57 -9.74 2.71
CA HIS A 4 11.07 -9.19 3.96
C HIS A 4 10.79 -7.71 3.72
N PRO A 5 9.57 -7.22 4.01
CA PRO A 5 9.30 -5.79 3.99
C PRO A 5 10.28 -5.11 4.95
N ASN A 6 10.80 -3.94 4.59
CA ASN A 6 11.49 -3.08 5.55
C ASN A 6 10.44 -2.45 6.47
N ILE A 7 9.92 -3.24 7.41
CA ILE A 7 8.86 -2.86 8.37
C ILE A 7 9.28 -1.63 9.21
N SER A 8 10.58 -1.32 9.28
CA SER A 8 11.17 -0.30 10.15
C SER A 8 10.78 1.16 9.87
N ALA A 9 9.98 1.47 8.84
CA ALA A 9 9.57 2.84 8.52
C ALA A 9 8.05 3.00 8.27
N TRP A 10 7.23 2.08 8.79
CA TRP A 10 5.78 2.22 8.65
C TRP A 10 5.23 3.07 9.80
N HIS A 11 4.75 4.24 9.46
CA HIS A 11 4.07 5.13 10.39
C HIS A 11 2.57 4.82 10.37
N ARG A 12 2.04 4.44 11.53
CA ARG A 12 0.60 4.28 11.69
C ARG A 12 -0.02 5.66 11.90
N GLU A 13 -0.98 6.00 11.05
CA GLU A 13 -1.71 7.25 11.11
C GLU A 13 -2.88 7.16 12.10
N GLU A 14 -3.42 8.31 12.52
CA GLU A 14 -4.53 8.40 13.47
C GLU A 14 -5.82 7.73 12.96
N ASP A 15 -6.00 7.67 11.64
CA ASP A 15 -7.12 7.00 10.97
C ASP A 15 -6.97 5.47 10.89
N GLY A 16 -5.85 4.94 11.37
CA GLY A 16 -5.53 3.51 11.34
C GLY A 16 -4.91 3.02 10.03
N SER A 17 -4.63 3.92 9.09
CA SER A 17 -3.81 3.62 7.91
C SER A 17 -2.32 3.55 8.26
N TYR A 18 -1.53 3.03 7.32
CA TYR A 18 -0.09 2.90 7.47
C TYR A 18 0.61 3.56 6.30
N LYS A 19 1.56 4.45 6.59
CA LYS A 19 2.35 5.17 5.59
C LYS A 19 3.80 4.74 5.61
N SER A 20 4.43 4.81 4.44
CA SER A 20 5.87 4.70 4.31
C SER A 20 6.35 5.47 3.09
N GLU A 21 7.65 5.61 2.92
CA GLU A 21 8.24 6.22 1.73
C GLU A 21 9.23 5.25 1.08
N ALA A 22 9.11 5.03 -0.22
CA ALA A 22 10.01 4.16 -0.96
C ALA A 22 10.27 4.66 -2.38
N SER A 23 11.53 4.71 -2.80
CA SER A 23 11.94 5.15 -4.14
C SER A 23 11.42 6.55 -4.52
N GLY A 24 11.23 7.43 -3.53
CA GLY A 24 10.68 8.79 -3.72
C GLY A 24 9.14 8.84 -3.81
N TRP A 25 8.45 7.72 -3.61
CA TRP A 25 6.99 7.64 -3.55
C TRP A 25 6.50 7.65 -2.10
N GLU A 26 5.38 8.33 -1.85
CA GLU A 26 4.60 8.17 -0.64
C GLU A 26 3.70 6.93 -0.79
N LEU A 27 3.85 5.98 0.13
CA LEU A 27 3.06 4.76 0.19
C LEU A 27 2.02 4.89 1.30
N LEU A 28 0.82 4.40 1.03
CA LEU A 28 -0.28 4.38 1.99
C LEU A 28 -1.01 3.03 1.88
N VAL A 29 -1.22 2.37 3.01
CA VAL A 29 -2.03 1.16 3.14
C VAL A 29 -3.21 1.45 4.05
N THR A 30 -4.41 1.14 3.58
CA THR A 30 -5.67 1.39 4.29
C THR A 30 -6.43 0.10 4.50
N TRP A 31 -7.07 -0.04 5.67
CA TRP A 31 -7.97 -1.16 5.92
C TRP A 31 -9.34 -0.89 5.31
N ARG A 32 -9.82 -1.82 4.50
CA ARG A 32 -11.17 -1.87 3.98
C ARG A 32 -12.00 -2.85 4.82
N PRO A 33 -12.99 -2.37 5.59
CA PRO A 33 -13.85 -3.25 6.37
C PRO A 33 -14.76 -4.08 5.47
N GLU A 34 -15.33 -5.14 6.06
CA GLU A 34 -16.34 -5.97 5.41
C GLU A 34 -17.57 -5.13 5.06
N SER A 35 -17.99 -5.20 3.80
CA SER A 35 -19.19 -4.53 3.30
C SER A 35 -20.37 -5.50 3.29
N LYS A 36 -21.59 -4.97 3.27
CA LYS A 36 -22.81 -5.79 3.09
C LYS A 36 -22.94 -6.35 1.68
N ASP A 37 -22.17 -5.82 0.75
CA ASP A 37 -22.13 -6.29 -0.63
C ASP A 37 -21.21 -7.52 -0.71
N PRO A 38 -21.73 -8.69 -1.11
CA PRO A 38 -20.98 -9.95 -1.15
C PRO A 38 -19.83 -9.94 -2.16
N GLU A 39 -19.79 -8.99 -3.11
CA GLU A 39 -18.68 -8.84 -4.05
C GLU A 39 -17.51 -8.04 -3.46
N THR A 40 -17.72 -7.36 -2.33
CA THR A 40 -16.68 -6.56 -1.67
C THR A 40 -16.01 -7.29 -0.53
N ARG A 41 -14.85 -7.88 -0.84
CA ARG A 41 -13.98 -8.53 0.13
C ARG A 41 -13.35 -7.50 1.08
N ARG A 42 -13.28 -7.85 2.37
CA ARG A 42 -12.49 -7.13 3.37
C ARG A 42 -11.00 -7.36 3.14
N GLY A 43 -10.17 -6.40 3.52
CA GLY A 43 -8.72 -6.52 3.41
C GLY A 43 -8.03 -5.17 3.35
N PHE A 44 -6.76 -5.18 2.99
CA PHE A 44 -5.92 -3.99 2.86
C PHE A 44 -5.85 -3.55 1.41
N LEU A 45 -6.04 -2.26 1.19
CA LEU A 45 -5.80 -1.58 -0.08
C LEU A 45 -4.51 -0.79 0.05
N TRP A 46 -3.78 -0.65 -1.06
CA TRP A 46 -2.56 0.15 -1.08
C TRP A 46 -2.60 1.20 -2.19
N THR A 47 -1.91 2.30 -1.95
CA THR A 47 -1.67 3.36 -2.93
C THR A 47 -0.23 3.83 -2.84
N ALA A 48 0.38 4.16 -3.97
CA ALA A 48 1.66 4.84 -4.06
C ALA A 48 1.47 6.14 -4.84
N THR A 49 1.89 7.26 -4.26
CA THR A 49 1.78 8.61 -4.85
C THR A 49 3.17 9.18 -5.08
N ALA A 50 3.47 9.57 -6.32
CA ALA A 50 4.71 10.25 -6.67
C ALA A 50 4.60 11.76 -6.43
N PRO A 51 5.73 12.47 -6.29
CA PRO A 51 5.75 13.93 -6.10
C PRO A 51 5.14 14.72 -7.26
N ASP A 52 5.11 14.16 -8.47
CA ASP A 52 4.48 14.73 -9.66
C ASP A 52 2.95 14.52 -9.70
N GLY A 53 2.38 13.87 -8.68
CA GLY A 53 0.96 13.56 -8.56
C GLY A 53 0.54 12.27 -9.24
N LYS A 54 1.46 11.51 -9.87
CA LYS A 54 1.14 10.19 -10.40
C LYS A 54 0.77 9.24 -9.27
N LYS A 55 -0.33 8.50 -9.44
CA LYS A 55 -0.83 7.55 -8.44
C LYS A 55 -0.90 6.14 -9.02
N LEU A 56 -0.42 5.18 -8.23
CA LEU A 56 -0.59 3.75 -8.44
C LEU A 56 -1.44 3.21 -7.30
N GLU A 57 -2.29 2.23 -7.58
CA GLU A 57 -3.20 1.68 -6.58
C GLU A 57 -3.49 0.20 -6.81
N SER A 58 -3.89 -0.47 -5.74
CA SER A 58 -4.27 -1.88 -5.74
C SER A 58 -5.53 -2.14 -6.58
N THR A 59 -5.52 -3.18 -7.41
CA THR A 59 -6.70 -3.63 -8.16
C THR A 59 -7.66 -4.50 -7.33
N GLY A 60 -7.24 -4.90 -6.14
CA GLY A 60 -7.97 -5.77 -5.21
C GLY A 60 -7.51 -5.55 -3.78
N VAL A 61 -8.08 -6.31 -2.85
CA VAL A 61 -7.68 -6.28 -1.44
C VAL A 61 -6.70 -7.41 -1.13
N GLU A 62 -5.73 -7.13 -0.26
CA GLU A 62 -4.85 -8.13 0.32
C GLU A 62 -5.32 -8.52 1.72
N GLU A 63 -5.11 -9.77 2.14
CA GLU A 63 -5.52 -10.22 3.47
C GLU A 63 -4.56 -9.73 4.57
N GLU A 64 -3.29 -9.52 4.21
CA GLU A 64 -2.22 -9.15 5.12
C GLU A 64 -1.66 -7.76 4.77
N ILE A 65 -1.46 -6.94 5.79
CA ILE A 65 -0.93 -5.58 5.62
C ILE A 65 0.47 -5.60 5.03
N GLU A 66 1.28 -6.59 5.40
CA GLU A 66 2.63 -6.72 4.90
C GLU A 66 2.68 -7.02 3.41
N VAL A 67 1.72 -7.79 2.91
CA VAL A 67 1.57 -8.09 1.49
C VAL A 67 1.14 -6.83 0.74
N ALA A 68 0.16 -6.09 1.26
CA ALA A 68 -0.27 -4.82 0.67
C ALA A 68 0.86 -3.81 0.56
N MET A 69 1.65 -3.63 1.62
CA MET A 69 2.79 -2.71 1.58
C MET A 69 3.89 -3.20 0.65
N SER A 70 4.19 -4.51 0.64
CA SER A 70 5.17 -5.08 -0.28
C SER A 70 4.80 -4.85 -1.75
N HIS A 71 3.51 -4.96 -2.09
CA HIS A 71 3.01 -4.63 -3.43
C HIS A 71 3.14 -3.13 -3.75
N ALA A 72 2.88 -2.24 -2.80
CA ALA A 72 3.09 -0.80 -2.97
C ALA A 72 4.57 -0.46 -3.23
N GLU A 73 5.48 -1.05 -2.44
CA GLU A 73 6.93 -0.88 -2.61
C GLU A 73 7.43 -1.41 -3.96
N ASP A 74 6.95 -2.58 -4.41
CA ASP A 74 7.30 -3.16 -5.71
C ASP A 74 6.77 -2.29 -6.86
N ALA A 75 5.53 -1.79 -6.76
CA ALA A 75 4.94 -0.89 -7.74
C ALA A 75 5.75 0.42 -7.87
N ALA A 76 6.11 1.06 -6.75
CA ALA A 76 6.95 2.25 -6.72
C ALA A 76 8.33 1.98 -7.34
N ARG A 77 8.94 0.82 -7.06
CA ARG A 77 10.25 0.43 -7.61
C ARG A 77 10.22 0.20 -9.12
N ARG A 78 9.12 -0.33 -9.65
CA ARG A 78 8.94 -0.57 -11.10
C ARG A 78 8.56 0.68 -11.88
N ALA A 79 8.08 1.72 -11.20
CA ALA A 79 7.72 3.00 -11.78
C ALA A 79 8.64 4.12 -11.24
N PRO A 80 9.93 4.14 -11.62
CA PRO A 80 10.84 5.19 -11.16
C PRO A 80 10.32 6.58 -11.58
N ILE A 81 10.45 7.54 -10.67
CA ILE A 81 10.18 8.96 -10.94
C ILE A 81 11.32 9.47 -11.82
N ALA A 82 10.97 10.13 -12.92
CA ALA A 82 11.90 10.62 -13.95
C ALA A 82 12.53 11.97 -13.59
#